data_AF-A0A7K2MMC9-F1
#
_entry.id   AF-A0A7K2MMC9-F1
#
_cell.length_a   1.000
_cell.length_b   1.000
_cell.length_c   1.000
_cell.angle_alpha   90.00
_cell.angle_beta   90.00
_cell.angle_gamma   90.00
#
_symmetry.space_group_name_H-M   'P 1'
#
loop_
_entity.id
_entity.type
_entity.pdbx_description
1 polymer ?
#
loop_
_entity_poly.entity_id
_entity_poly.type
_entity_poly.pdbx_seq_one_letter_code
_entity_poly.pdbx_strand_id
1 'polypeptide(L)' 'SDAVTAHAGALGGRAGVVLAIGTGSVAVGIGADGTYARVDGWGPLLGDDGSGARIGTAGLRAALRAHDGRGPATALLDAA' A
#
# COMPACT_ATOMS: atom_id res chain seq x y z
N SER A 1 11.03 -12.38 -4.87
CA SER A 1 10.11 -11.54 -4.09
C SER A 1 8.70 -12.01 -4.36
N ASP A 2 7.86 -11.93 -3.33
CA ASP A 2 6.41 -12.12 -3.38
C ASP A 2 5.73 -11.35 -4.53
N ALA A 3 6.11 -10.09 -4.79
CA ALA A 3 5.53 -9.26 -5.86
C ALA A 3 5.79 -9.82 -7.27
N VAL A 4 6.99 -10.38 -7.50
CA VAL A 4 7.33 -11.03 -8.79
C VAL A 4 6.55 -12.33 -8.95
N THR A 5 6.44 -13.13 -7.88
CA THR A 5 5.64 -14.37 -7.92
C THR A 5 4.15 -14.08 -8.05
N ALA A 6 3.64 -13.00 -7.45
CA ALA A 6 2.27 -12.55 -7.61
C ALA A 6 1.98 -12.10 -9.04
N HIS A 7 2.91 -11.36 -9.67
CA HIS A 7 2.84 -11.03 -11.09
C HIS A 7 2.77 -12.29 -11.97
N ALA A 8 3.73 -13.20 -11.80
CA ALA A 8 3.81 -14.43 -12.57
C ALA A 8 2.56 -15.31 -12.40
N GLY A 9 2.04 -15.42 -11.18
CA GLY A 9 0.84 -16.19 -10.86
C GLY A 9 -0.44 -15.56 -11.43
N ALA A 10 -0.60 -14.25 -11.29
CA ALA A 10 -1.80 -13.55 -11.76
C ALA A 10 -1.88 -13.46 -13.29
N LEU A 11 -0.73 -13.32 -13.97
CA LEU A 11 -0.69 -13.13 -15.43
C LEU A 11 -0.27 -14.38 -16.21
N GLY A 12 0.08 -15.47 -15.53
CA GLY A 12 0.55 -16.71 -16.17
C GLY A 12 1.87 -16.52 -16.92
N GLY A 13 2.77 -15.71 -16.35
CA GLY A 13 4.06 -15.36 -16.97
C GLY A 13 3.98 -14.43 -18.18
N ARG A 14 2.80 -13.92 -18.54
CA ARG A 14 2.64 -12.95 -19.63
C ARG A 14 3.00 -11.54 -19.17
N ALA A 15 3.36 -10.70 -20.15
CA ALA A 15 3.61 -9.29 -19.93
C ALA A 15 2.37 -8.58 -19.36
N GLY A 16 2.61 -7.56 -18.54
CA GLY A 16 1.58 -6.76 -17.88
C GLY A 16 2.06 -6.20 -16.55
N VAL A 17 1.14 -5.60 -15.81
CA VAL A 17 1.39 -4.95 -14.51
C VAL A 17 0.48 -5.57 -13.46
N VAL A 18 1.03 -5.81 -12.28
CA VAL A 18 0.28 -6.24 -11.08
C VAL A 18 0.57 -5.28 -9.95
N LEU A 19 -0.51 -4.81 -9.31
CA LEU A 19 -0.47 -4.04 -8.08
C LEU A 19 -0.90 -4.94 -6.92
N ALA A 20 0.04 -5.24 -6.02
CA ALA A 20 -0.23 -6.00 -4.82
C ALA A 20 -0.50 -5.02 -3.67
N ILE A 21 -1.61 -5.19 -2.96
CA ILE A 21 -2.03 -4.34 -1.84
C ILE A 21 -2.42 -5.24 -0.66
N GLY A 22 -1.84 -4.97 0.50
CA GLY A 22 -2.13 -5.63 1.76
C GLY A 22 -1.64 -4.77 2.93
N THR A 23 -0.89 -5.35 3.85
CA THR A 23 -0.20 -4.58 4.90
C THR A 23 0.74 -3.53 4.31
N GLY A 24 1.47 -3.89 3.25
CA GLY A 24 2.22 -2.98 2.39
C GLY A 24 1.62 -2.88 0.99
N SER A 25 2.29 -2.18 0.07
CA SER A 25 1.86 -2.09 -1.33
C SER A 25 3.03 -1.95 -2.29
N VAL A 26 2.89 -2.54 -3.49
CA VAL A 26 3.91 -2.47 -4.55
C VAL A 26 3.29 -2.77 -5.92
N ALA A 27 3.73 -2.03 -6.94
CA ALA A 27 3.42 -2.36 -8.33
C ALA A 27 4.64 -2.96 -9.02
N VAL A 28 4.45 -4.07 -9.74
CA VAL A 28 5.46 -4.72 -10.58
C VAL A 28 4.93 -4.84 -12.01
N GLY A 29 5.76 -4.44 -12.98
CA GLY A 29 5.50 -4.58 -14.40
C GLY A 29 6.59 -5.38 -15.10
N ILE A 30 6.19 -6.23 -16.06
CA ILE A 30 7.09 -6.90 -16.99
C ILE A 30 6.57 -6.62 -18.40
N GLY A 31 7.38 -5.98 -19.24
CA GLY A 31 7.10 -5.69 -20.64
C GLY A 31 7.18 -6.93 -21.53
N ALA A 32 6.63 -6.85 -22.74
CA ALA A 32 6.71 -7.95 -23.71
C ALA A 32 8.15 -8.22 -24.20
N ASP A 33 9.02 -7.22 -24.09
CA ASP A 33 10.47 -7.28 -24.33
C ASP A 33 11.25 -7.80 -23.11
N GLY A 34 10.56 -8.13 -22.01
CA GLY A 34 11.17 -8.56 -20.75
C GLY A 34 11.60 -7.41 -19.83
N THR A 35 11.35 -6.14 -20.18
CA THR A 35 11.71 -4.99 -19.34
C THR A 35 10.97 -5.04 -18.00
N TYR A 36 11.71 -4.93 -16.90
CA TYR A 36 11.16 -4.94 -15.54
C TYR A 36 11.02 -3.52 -14.99
N ALA A 37 9.88 -3.23 -14.36
CA ALA A 37 9.65 -2.01 -13.60
C ALA A 37 9.02 -2.32 -12.24
N ARG A 38 9.41 -1.55 -11.22
CA ARG A 38 8.80 -1.57 -9.89
C ARG A 38 8.49 -0.15 -9.45
N VAL A 39 7.30 0.05 -8.90
CA VAL A 39 6.90 1.32 -8.27
C VAL A 39 6.48 1.04 -6.83
N ASP A 40 7.02 1.85 -5.92
CA ASP A 40 6.85 1.70 -4.47
C ASP A 40 7.40 0.36 -3.92
N GLY A 41 6.90 -0.10 -2.76
CA GLY A 41 7.40 -1.26 -2.03
C GLY A 41 8.62 -0.94 -1.15
N TRP A 42 8.80 0.31 -0.73
CA TRP A 42 9.91 0.72 0.14
C TRP A 42 9.64 0.48 1.64
N GLY A 43 8.52 -0.17 1.96
CA GLY A 43 8.10 -0.46 3.32
C GLY A 43 7.39 0.72 4.00
N PRO A 44 6.91 0.52 5.24
CA PRO A 44 5.93 1.40 5.87
C PRO A 44 6.45 2.81 6.24
N LEU A 45 7.77 3.00 6.22
CA LEU A 45 8.40 4.29 6.55
C LEU A 45 8.58 5.20 5.33
N LEU A 46 8.89 4.62 4.17
CA LEU A 46 9.33 5.35 2.98
C LEU A 46 8.47 5.06 1.74
N GLY A 47 7.41 4.26 1.90
CA GLY A 47 6.51 3.86 0.82
C GLY A 47 5.27 3.15 1.36
N ASP A 48 4.89 2.08 0.68
CA ASP A 48 3.65 1.33 0.89
C ASP A 48 2.41 2.22 0.74
N ASP A 49 2.45 3.21 -0.15
CA ASP A 49 1.34 4.14 -0.34
C ASP A 49 0.07 3.41 -0.81
N GLY A 50 -1.06 3.75 -0.19
CA GLY A 50 -2.33 3.06 -0.40
C GLY A 50 -2.47 1.72 0.33
N SER A 51 -1.44 1.27 1.07
CA SER A 51 -1.54 0.06 1.90
C SER A 51 -2.46 0.22 3.11
N GLY A 52 -2.88 -0.92 3.67
CA GLY A 52 -3.63 -0.96 4.92
C GLY A 52 -2.87 -0.32 6.09
N ALA A 53 -1.53 -0.50 6.17
CA ALA A 53 -0.73 0.13 7.22
C ALA A 53 -0.74 1.66 7.10
N ARG A 54 -0.65 2.21 5.88
CA ARG A 54 -0.73 3.66 5.65
C ARG A 54 -2.10 4.23 5.96
N ILE A 55 -3.17 3.57 5.49
CA ILE A 55 -4.55 3.99 5.76
C ILE A 55 -4.83 3.95 7.28
N GLY A 56 -4.50 2.84 7.95
CA GLY A 56 -4.70 2.70 9.39
C GLY A 56 -3.92 3.73 10.20
N THR A 57 -2.64 3.94 9.87
CA THR A 57 -1.80 4.94 10.53
C THR A 57 -2.33 6.36 10.31
N ALA A 58 -2.82 6.69 9.11
CA ALA A 58 -3.43 7.97 8.83
C ALA A 58 -4.70 8.19 9.67
N GLY A 59 -5.56 7.17 9.78
CA GLY A 59 -6.75 7.20 10.63
C GLY A 59 -6.42 7.41 12.11
N LEU A 60 -5.47 6.63 12.65
CA LEU A 60 -5.01 6.78 14.05
C LEU A 60 -4.40 8.16 14.31
N ARG A 61 -3.60 8.70 13.37
CA ARG A 61 -3.06 10.05 13.48
C ARG A 61 -4.15 11.12 13.49
N ALA A 62 -5.21 10.93 12.69
CA ALA A 62 -6.36 11.83 12.70
C ALA A 62 -7.11 11.76 14.04
N ALA A 63 -7.35 10.55 14.56
CA ALA A 63 -7.99 10.35 15.86
C ALA A 63 -7.19 10.99 17.01
N LEU A 64 -5.86 10.81 17.04
CA LEU A 64 -4.99 11.43 18.04
C LEU A 64 -4.97 12.96 17.95
N ARG A 65 -5.02 13.52 16.74
CA ARG A 65 -5.17 14.97 16.54
C ARG A 65 -6.52 15.47 17.04
N ALA A 66 -7.60 14.72 16.86
CA ALA A 66 -8.90 15.08 17.39
C ALA A 66 -8.90 15.06 18.92
N HIS A 67 -8.28 14.03 19.51
CA HIS A 67 -8.22 13.82 20.96
C HIS A 67 -7.56 14.97 21.72
N ASP A 68 -6.50 15.56 21.15
CA ASP A 68 -5.79 16.69 21.75
C ASP A 68 -6.13 18.06 21.12
N GLY A 69 -7.24 18.15 20.38
CA GLY A 69 -7.79 19.40 19.86
C GLY A 69 -7.07 20.00 18.65
N ARG A 70 -6.15 19.25 18.02
CA ARG A 70 -5.42 19.66 16.80
C ARG A 70 -6.10 19.26 15.49
N GLY A 71 -7.31 18.71 15.54
CA GLY A 71 -8.06 18.25 14.38
C GLY A 71 -9.57 18.17 14.62
N PRO A 72 -10.36 17.99 13.56
CA PRO A 72 -11.80 17.81 13.69
C PRO A 72 -12.12 16.50 14.42
N ALA A 73 -13.31 16.41 15.03
CA ALA A 73 -13.80 15.17 15.62
C ALA A 73 -13.80 14.02 14.59
N THR A 74 -13.51 12.80 15.06
CA THR A 74 -13.48 11.61 14.22
C THR A 74 -14.27 10.49 14.89
N ALA A 75 -14.96 9.67 14.09
CA ALA A 75 -15.72 8.52 14.59
C ALA A 75 -14.86 7.43 15.26
N LEU A 76 -13.52 7.48 15.09
CA LEU A 76 -12.60 6.52 15.70
C LEU A 76 -12.44 6.72 17.22
N LEU A 77 -12.71 7.91 17.74
CA LEU A 77 -12.70 8.15 19.20
C LEU A 77 -13.99 7.67 19.86
N ASP A 78 -15.11 7.66 19.15
CA ASP A 78 -16.40 7.19 19.66
C ASP A 78 -16.47 5.65 19.74
N ALA A 79 -15.57 4.96 19.04
CA ALA A 79 -15.50 3.50 18.94
C ALA A 79 -14.57 2.85 19.97
N ALA A 80 -13.89 3.63 20.81
CA ALA A 80 -12.94 3.18 21.85
C ALA A 80 -13.61 3.16 23.23
#